data_AF-A0A1B1E1A7-F1
#
_entry.id   AF-A0A1B1E1A7-F1
#
_cell.length_a   1.000
_cell.length_b   1.000
_cell.length_c   1.000
_cell.angle_alpha   90.00
_cell.angle_beta   90.00
_cell.angle_gamma   90.00
#
_symmetry.space_group_name_H-M   'P 1'
#
loop_
_entity.id
_entity.type
_entity.pdbx_description
1 polymer ?
#
loop_
_entity_poly.entity_id
_entity_poly.type
_entity_poly.pdbx_seq_one_letter_code
_entity_poly.pdbx_strand_id
1 'polypeptide(L)'
;MKYYFKVKGVLLLLVCLLHTTVESKNVLADKRQIVRKRYKQLRGVSLHFLHSTPCNNVASEKHAIGRVWSSTKLCNRAKCSRKKHIMNIKSGGGSLQSDSEDAFQRGNIICNKKMKLIIQQLNRSKWYDFKCFSPAKVNLFLRLKERKETHNELSTLMHTINLGDDIFVTALSKDDQRKLTELLYPCQSGDFLTIEKEEEYEGENKNEEMNQAGKDEDRRYYYNHYPLNDDNIIAKVLRRYREELDIRDDVKFLVHIVKRIPIFSGVGGGSSNGASVFHFLEEYYYKYLKTNHLRNEFLKTIGSDISFFRSSGFAYCTGKGNDVIDLSDAQATISGRRIYIFQIGEGLSSKLVYQNVDYNQIVQYNPITLLKQFLVSTERCNSLKQVEEAESSYLKQFVPLDGKSQTNSFINDLEHSAFILLNKVKCLKDLLLNQNIFDAVTMSGSGSSLFALTKKNMSLDEEKMHVKKLIKQVQEKLGIPVKVYLCSALRKTDDDLWYKPGEFAERLS
;
A
#
# COMPACT_ATOMS: atom_id res chain seq x y z
N MET A 1 -61.10 36.03 -35.90
CA MET A 1 -61.17 35.34 -37.22
C MET A 1 -60.06 34.28 -37.29
N LYS A 2 -60.44 33.02 -37.60
CA LYS A 2 -59.65 31.88 -38.16
C LYS A 2 -58.43 31.41 -37.35
N TYR A 3 -58.45 30.32 -36.56
CA TYR A 3 -58.56 28.88 -36.89
C TYR A 3 -57.69 28.40 -38.07
N TYR A 4 -56.75 27.48 -37.81
CA TYR A 4 -56.43 26.39 -38.73
C TYR A 4 -55.99 25.11 -37.98
N PHE A 5 -56.69 24.04 -38.32
CA PHE A 5 -56.57 22.64 -37.88
C PHE A 5 -56.13 21.80 -39.11
N LYS A 6 -55.40 20.70 -38.89
CA LYS A 6 -55.32 19.46 -39.72
C LYS A 6 -54.54 18.43 -38.87
N VAL A 7 -55.10 17.37 -38.25
CA VAL A 7 -55.88 16.18 -38.72
C VAL A 7 -55.09 15.43 -39.80
N LYS A 8 -54.60 14.18 -39.66
CA LYS A 8 -55.16 12.84 -39.31
C LYS A 8 -53.93 11.90 -39.09
N GLY A 9 -53.94 10.76 -38.40
CA GLY A 9 -55.04 9.93 -37.96
C GLY A 9 -54.58 8.73 -37.11
N VAL A 10 -55.60 8.11 -36.52
CA VAL A 10 -55.63 6.99 -35.59
C VAL A 10 -55.68 5.67 -36.37
N LEU A 11 -54.96 4.63 -35.94
CA LEU A 11 -55.58 3.31 -35.73
C LEU A 11 -54.76 2.39 -34.81
N LEU A 12 -55.44 1.95 -33.76
CA LEU A 12 -55.12 0.95 -32.75
C LEU A 12 -55.62 -0.42 -33.25
N LEU A 13 -54.90 -1.52 -33.00
CA LEU A 13 -55.40 -2.85 -32.57
C LEU A 13 -54.28 -3.92 -32.76
N LEU A 14 -53.63 -4.46 -31.71
CA LEU A 14 -54.04 -5.56 -30.80
C LEU A 14 -54.07 -6.95 -31.48
N VAL A 15 -53.28 -7.89 -30.93
CA VAL A 15 -53.60 -9.32 -30.60
C VAL A 15 -52.51 -10.35 -30.99
N CYS A 16 -51.97 -10.95 -29.91
CA CYS A 16 -51.54 -12.34 -29.65
C CYS A 16 -50.37 -13.05 -30.38
N LEU A 17 -49.38 -13.38 -29.54
CA LEU A 17 -48.89 -14.74 -29.21
C LEU A 17 -48.85 -15.80 -30.31
N LEU A 18 -47.64 -16.33 -30.57
CA LEU A 18 -47.39 -17.77 -30.64
C LEU A 18 -45.93 -18.08 -30.29
N HIS A 19 -45.74 -18.96 -29.30
CA HIS A 19 -44.51 -19.70 -29.05
C HIS A 19 -44.22 -20.66 -30.22
N THR A 20 -42.96 -20.79 -30.62
CA THR A 20 -42.37 -22.11 -30.92
C THR A 20 -40.86 -22.09 -30.64
N THR A 21 -40.47 -23.07 -29.83
CA THR A 21 -39.12 -23.58 -29.57
C THR A 21 -38.48 -24.10 -30.86
N VAL A 22 -37.20 -23.80 -31.10
CA VAL A 22 -36.37 -24.61 -32.00
C VAL A 22 -35.02 -24.91 -31.32
N GLU A 23 -34.74 -26.20 -31.28
CA GLU A 23 -33.67 -26.91 -30.61
C GLU A 23 -32.27 -26.53 -31.11
N SER A 24 -31.31 -26.61 -30.18
CA SER A 24 -29.88 -26.65 -30.47
C SER A 24 -29.49 -27.94 -31.20
N LYS A 25 -28.87 -27.81 -32.37
CA LYS A 25 -28.04 -28.86 -32.97
C LYS A 25 -26.60 -28.37 -33.15
N ASN A 26 -25.69 -29.06 -32.49
CA ASN A 26 -24.25 -29.02 -32.71
C ASN A 26 -23.92 -29.43 -34.15
N VAL A 27 -23.11 -28.65 -34.89
CA VAL A 27 -22.16 -29.16 -35.90
C VAL A 27 -20.93 -28.25 -35.99
N LEU A 28 -19.78 -28.94 -35.95
CA LEU A 28 -18.38 -28.66 -36.30
C LEU A 28 -17.93 -27.32 -36.92
N ALA A 29 -16.82 -26.84 -36.36
CA ALA A 29 -15.57 -26.39 -36.99
C ALA A 29 -15.61 -25.77 -38.41
N ASP A 30 -15.25 -24.49 -38.51
CA ASP A 30 -14.48 -24.00 -39.65
C ASP A 30 -13.37 -23.03 -39.21
N LYS A 31 -12.15 -23.30 -39.71
CA LYS A 31 -10.93 -22.51 -39.52
C LYS A 31 -10.94 -21.38 -40.54
N ARG A 32 -11.02 -20.10 -40.16
CA ARG A 32 -10.62 -18.99 -41.07
C ARG A 32 -9.86 -17.85 -40.38
N GLN A 33 -8.58 -17.82 -40.71
CA GLN A 33 -7.70 -16.68 -41.01
C GLN A 33 -7.82 -15.40 -40.17
N ILE A 34 -6.84 -15.21 -39.28
CA ILE A 34 -6.50 -13.89 -38.72
C ILE A 34 -5.67 -13.11 -39.76
N VAL A 35 -6.28 -12.06 -40.32
CA VAL A 35 -5.58 -11.03 -41.10
C VAL A 35 -4.79 -10.14 -40.13
N ARG A 36 -3.45 -10.24 -40.16
CA ARG A 36 -2.54 -9.31 -39.48
C ARG A 36 -2.55 -7.96 -40.20
N LYS A 37 -3.26 -6.96 -39.66
CA LYS A 37 -3.00 -5.55 -40.02
C LYS A 37 -1.76 -5.06 -39.27
N ARG A 38 -0.67 -4.81 -40.02
CA ARG A 38 0.53 -4.10 -39.57
C ARG A 38 0.17 -2.64 -39.28
N TYR A 39 0.40 -2.17 -38.06
CA TYR A 39 0.45 -0.73 -37.76
C TYR A 39 1.89 -0.23 -37.88
N LYS A 40 2.04 0.92 -38.54
CA LYS A 40 3.32 1.60 -38.83
C LYS A 40 4.03 2.02 -37.55
N GLN A 41 5.32 1.70 -37.49
CA GLN A 41 6.31 2.28 -36.56
C GLN A 41 6.48 3.77 -36.84
N LEU A 42 6.30 4.63 -35.84
CA LEU A 42 6.86 5.98 -35.83
C LEU A 42 8.25 5.92 -35.17
N ARG A 43 9.23 6.51 -35.86
CA ARG A 43 10.67 6.49 -35.56
C ARG A 43 11.00 7.35 -34.33
N GLY A 44 11.97 6.88 -33.54
CA GLY A 44 12.76 7.75 -32.67
C GLY A 44 13.50 7.03 -31.56
N VAL A 45 14.81 6.82 -31.75
CA VAL A 45 15.85 6.36 -30.81
C VAL A 45 16.20 4.86 -30.86
N SER A 46 17.38 4.60 -31.42
CA SER A 46 18.04 3.31 -31.55
C SER A 46 18.58 2.84 -30.20
N LEU A 47 18.11 1.68 -29.72
CA LEU A 47 18.78 0.88 -28.70
C LEU A 47 19.23 -0.41 -29.38
N HIS A 48 20.54 -0.56 -29.58
CA HIS A 48 21.14 -1.81 -30.04
C HIS A 48 21.02 -2.86 -28.93
N PHE A 49 20.05 -3.78 -29.07
CA PHE A 49 20.08 -5.06 -28.38
C PHE A 49 20.42 -6.14 -29.39
N LEU A 50 21.53 -6.84 -29.13
CA LEU A 50 21.91 -8.07 -29.84
C LEU A 50 20.82 -9.12 -29.58
N HIS A 51 20.15 -9.54 -30.65
CA HIS A 51 19.21 -10.65 -30.66
C HIS A 51 19.96 -11.97 -30.47
N SER A 52 19.61 -12.71 -29.41
CA SER A 52 19.74 -14.17 -29.40
C SER A 52 18.35 -14.77 -29.21
N THR A 53 17.76 -15.24 -30.31
CA THR A 53 16.60 -16.13 -30.32
C THR A 53 16.99 -17.53 -29.86
N PRO A 54 16.17 -18.21 -29.04
CA PRO A 54 16.10 -19.65 -29.08
C PRO A 54 14.82 -20.10 -29.78
N CYS A 55 15.01 -20.99 -30.76
CA CYS A 55 13.97 -21.75 -31.42
C CYS A 55 13.16 -22.62 -30.45
N ASN A 56 11.91 -22.86 -30.86
CA ASN A 56 10.95 -23.81 -30.31
C ASN A 56 11.54 -25.20 -30.04
N ASN A 57 10.99 -25.87 -29.02
CA ASN A 57 10.38 -27.18 -29.24
C ASN A 57 9.17 -27.38 -28.32
N VAL A 58 8.06 -27.72 -28.96
CA VAL A 58 6.78 -28.11 -28.37
C VAL A 58 6.91 -29.55 -27.91
N ALA A 59 6.54 -29.82 -26.66
CA ALA A 59 6.08 -31.13 -26.25
C ALA A 59 4.78 -30.93 -25.45
N SER A 60 3.69 -31.29 -26.11
CA SER A 60 2.35 -31.42 -25.56
C SER A 60 2.31 -32.58 -24.58
N GLU A 61 1.71 -32.39 -23.41
CA GLU A 61 0.74 -33.34 -22.88
C GLU A 61 -0.09 -32.72 -21.75
N LYS A 62 -1.41 -32.89 -21.91
CA LYS A 62 -2.44 -32.61 -20.91
C LYS A 62 -2.24 -33.55 -19.73
N HIS A 63 -2.53 -33.12 -18.51
CA HIS A 63 -3.49 -33.77 -17.59
C HIS A 63 -3.76 -32.84 -16.40
N ALA A 64 -5.05 -32.64 -16.14
CA ALA A 64 -5.56 -31.98 -14.94
C ALA A 64 -5.35 -32.87 -13.71
N ILE A 65 -5.27 -32.26 -12.52
CA ILE A 65 -6.06 -32.59 -11.31
C ILE A 65 -5.47 -31.77 -10.15
N GLY A 66 -6.35 -31.07 -9.44
CA GLY A 66 -6.00 -30.26 -8.28
C GLY A 66 -5.39 -31.06 -7.14
N ARG A 67 -4.50 -30.42 -6.38
CA ARG A 67 -4.14 -30.85 -5.03
C ARG A 67 -4.05 -29.64 -4.12
N VAL A 68 -4.99 -29.59 -3.19
CA VAL A 68 -4.85 -29.05 -1.84
C VAL A 68 -3.58 -29.63 -1.24
N TRP A 69 -2.68 -28.79 -0.71
CA TRP A 69 -1.48 -29.28 -0.02
C TRP A 69 -1.46 -28.85 1.45
N SER A 70 -1.60 -29.88 2.29
CA SER A 70 -1.31 -29.90 3.71
C SER A 70 0.20 -29.96 3.94
N SER A 71 0.63 -29.27 4.99
CA SER A 71 2.00 -29.17 5.44
C SER A 71 2.42 -30.36 6.30
N THR A 72 3.53 -31.03 5.98
CA THR A 72 4.42 -31.61 7.01
C THR A 72 5.81 -32.02 6.46
N LYS A 73 6.85 -31.37 7.02
CA LYS A 73 8.16 -31.88 7.50
C LYS A 73 8.94 -32.92 6.66
N LEU A 74 10.22 -32.64 6.32
CA LEU A 74 11.40 -32.94 7.16
C LEU A 74 12.74 -32.60 6.48
N CYS A 75 13.71 -32.24 7.34
CA CYS A 75 15.10 -31.87 7.08
C CYS A 75 15.96 -32.93 6.37
N ASN A 76 17.00 -32.47 5.67
CA ASN A 76 18.35 -32.97 5.92
C ASN A 76 19.44 -31.95 5.55
N ARG A 77 20.30 -31.65 6.52
CA ARG A 77 21.50 -30.80 6.41
C ARG A 77 22.68 -31.65 5.95
N ALA A 78 23.42 -31.17 4.95
CA ALA A 78 24.79 -31.62 4.69
C ALA A 78 25.75 -30.46 4.99
N LYS A 79 26.64 -30.67 5.96
CA LYS A 79 27.75 -29.77 6.32
C LYS A 79 28.85 -29.89 5.27
N CYS A 80 29.35 -28.78 4.75
CA CYS A 80 30.64 -28.75 4.06
C CYS A 80 31.44 -27.52 4.50
N SER A 81 32.57 -27.78 5.18
CA SER A 81 33.52 -26.78 5.67
C SER A 81 34.51 -26.40 4.57
N ARG A 82 34.65 -25.12 4.26
CA ARG A 82 35.82 -24.60 3.53
C ARG A 82 36.43 -23.43 4.31
N LYS A 83 37.70 -23.62 4.70
CA LYS A 83 38.58 -22.62 5.34
C LYS A 83 38.76 -21.42 4.39
N LYS A 84 38.56 -20.20 4.90
CA LYS A 84 38.95 -18.95 4.23
C LYS A 84 40.31 -18.50 4.75
N HIS A 85 41.23 -18.21 3.84
CA HIS A 85 42.44 -17.43 4.12
C HIS A 85 42.04 -15.96 4.33
N ILE A 86 42.42 -15.38 5.47
CA ILE A 86 42.32 -13.96 5.76
C ILE A 86 43.75 -13.41 5.71
N MET A 87 44.01 -12.45 4.81
CA MET A 87 45.22 -11.63 4.87
C MET A 87 44.96 -10.46 5.81
N ASN A 88 45.78 -10.37 6.85
CA ASN A 88 45.82 -9.24 7.78
C ASN A 88 46.60 -8.07 7.16
N ILE A 89 46.00 -6.88 7.15
CA ILE A 89 46.73 -5.61 7.01
C ILE A 89 46.63 -4.89 8.36
N LYS A 90 47.79 -4.60 8.96
CA LYS A 90 47.92 -3.93 10.25
C LYS A 90 47.70 -2.42 10.12
N SER A 91 47.17 -1.88 11.20
CA SER A 91 46.76 -0.52 11.52
C SER A 91 47.91 0.51 11.61
N GLY A 92 47.60 1.75 11.23
CA GLY A 92 48.29 2.97 11.66
C GLY A 92 47.25 3.94 12.24
N GLY A 93 47.46 4.39 13.48
CA GLY A 93 46.50 5.14 14.27
C GLY A 93 46.35 6.62 13.89
N GLY A 94 45.13 7.11 14.07
CA GLY A 94 44.75 8.52 14.00
C GLY A 94 43.23 8.62 14.20
N SER A 95 42.81 9.17 15.34
CA SER A 95 41.40 9.31 15.71
C SER A 95 40.72 10.41 14.88
N LEU A 96 40.05 10.03 13.79
CA LEU A 96 38.99 10.80 13.13
C LEU A 96 38.27 9.93 12.07
N GLN A 97 36.94 9.90 12.17
CA GLN A 97 35.93 9.41 11.21
C GLN A 97 35.67 7.90 11.08
N SER A 98 34.55 7.46 11.66
CA SER A 98 33.88 6.17 11.44
C SER A 98 33.18 6.04 10.08
N ASP A 99 33.15 7.08 9.26
CA ASP A 99 32.29 7.13 8.05
C ASP A 99 32.90 6.49 6.79
N SER A 100 34.12 5.94 6.85
CA SER A 100 34.76 5.29 5.69
C SER A 100 34.53 3.78 5.62
N GLU A 101 34.39 3.09 6.76
CA GLU A 101 34.21 1.63 6.79
C GLU A 101 32.78 1.21 6.39
N ASP A 102 31.76 1.96 6.83
CA ASP A 102 30.33 1.67 6.57
C ASP A 102 29.99 1.58 5.08
N ALA A 103 30.68 2.34 4.23
CA ALA A 103 30.40 2.36 2.79
C ALA A 103 30.73 1.04 2.10
N PHE A 104 31.75 0.33 2.57
CA PHE A 104 32.23 -0.93 2.00
C PHE A 104 31.67 -2.16 2.73
N GLN A 105 31.08 -1.98 3.90
CA GLN A 105 30.44 -3.06 4.64
C GLN A 105 29.22 -3.59 3.89
N ARG A 106 29.11 -4.92 3.77
CA ARG A 106 27.95 -5.56 3.15
C ARG A 106 26.69 -5.38 4.01
N GLY A 107 25.62 -4.87 3.43
CA GLY A 107 24.39 -4.54 4.17
C GLY A 107 23.37 -3.75 3.34
N ASN A 108 22.10 -3.84 3.69
CA ASN A 108 21.00 -3.26 2.90
C ASN A 108 20.57 -1.86 3.36
N ILE A 109 21.10 -1.38 4.48
CA ILE A 109 20.97 0.01 4.92
C ILE A 109 22.10 0.78 4.25
N ILE A 110 21.77 1.86 3.55
CA ILE A 110 22.74 2.58 2.73
C ILE A 110 22.86 4.04 3.13
N CYS A 111 24.09 4.52 3.19
CA CYS A 111 24.42 5.94 3.29
C CYS A 111 24.69 6.52 1.90
N ASN A 112 24.80 7.85 1.81
CA ASN A 112 25.09 8.56 0.57
C ASN A 112 26.38 8.07 -0.12
N LYS A 113 27.43 7.75 0.64
CA LYS A 113 28.70 7.21 0.08
C LYS A 113 28.49 5.82 -0.53
N LYS A 114 27.77 4.93 0.17
CA LYS A 114 27.47 3.59 -0.33
C LYS A 114 26.60 3.62 -1.59
N MET A 115 25.63 4.53 -1.65
CA MET A 115 24.85 4.75 -2.87
C MET A 115 25.75 5.12 -4.05
N LYS A 116 26.73 6.03 -3.86
CA LYS A 116 27.71 6.36 -4.90
C LYS A 116 28.54 5.16 -5.35
N LEU A 117 28.95 4.30 -4.42
CA LEU A 117 29.68 3.06 -4.75
C LEU A 117 28.82 2.09 -5.58
N ILE A 118 27.55 1.91 -5.21
CA ILE A 118 26.60 1.08 -5.98
C ILE A 118 26.48 1.61 -7.42
N ILE A 119 26.34 2.93 -7.59
CA ILE A 119 26.25 3.58 -8.91
C ILE A 119 27.51 3.32 -9.75
N GLN A 120 28.68 3.47 -9.13
CA GLN A 120 29.97 3.21 -9.78
C GLN A 120 30.11 1.75 -10.21
N GLN A 121 29.75 0.79 -9.35
CA GLN A 121 29.82 -0.64 -9.69
C GLN A 121 28.88 -1.01 -10.84
N LEU A 122 27.69 -0.41 -10.88
CA LEU A 122 26.74 -0.60 -11.97
C LEU A 122 27.16 0.10 -13.27
N ASN A 123 28.19 0.97 -13.23
CA ASN A 123 28.65 1.79 -14.35
C ASN A 123 27.51 2.62 -14.98
N ARG A 124 26.73 3.30 -14.14
CA ARG A 124 25.54 4.07 -14.57
C ARG A 124 25.71 5.55 -14.24
N SER A 125 25.19 6.42 -15.11
CA SER A 125 25.07 7.87 -14.83
C SER A 125 23.85 8.19 -13.94
N LYS A 126 22.79 7.39 -14.05
CA LYS A 126 21.57 7.47 -13.24
C LYS A 126 21.37 6.17 -12.46
N TRP A 127 21.05 6.33 -11.19
CA TRP A 127 21.02 5.23 -10.22
C TRP A 127 19.70 4.45 -10.18
N TYR A 128 18.67 4.93 -10.88
CA TYR A 128 17.34 4.31 -10.98
C TYR A 128 16.75 4.41 -12.39
N ASP A 129 16.01 3.38 -12.78
CA ASP A 129 15.20 3.35 -14.01
C ASP A 129 13.86 4.04 -13.79
N PHE A 130 13.24 3.77 -12.64
CA PHE A 130 11.92 4.27 -12.28
C PHE A 130 11.91 4.90 -10.88
N LYS A 131 11.20 6.01 -10.73
CA LYS A 131 10.91 6.65 -9.43
C LYS A 131 9.42 6.91 -9.35
N CYS A 132 8.82 6.56 -8.22
CA CYS A 132 7.47 6.98 -7.89
C CYS A 132 7.33 7.35 -6.41
N PHE A 133 6.34 8.19 -6.14
CA PHE A 133 5.82 8.45 -4.81
C PHE A 133 4.83 7.36 -4.41
N SER A 134 4.91 6.91 -3.16
CA SER A 134 4.10 5.84 -2.58
C SER A 134 3.30 6.41 -1.39
N PRO A 135 2.04 6.83 -1.58
CA PRO A 135 1.29 7.57 -0.56
C PRO A 135 0.87 6.73 0.63
N ALA A 136 0.63 7.39 1.75
CA ALA A 136 -0.04 6.87 2.92
C ALA A 136 -1.57 6.95 2.73
N LYS A 137 -2.29 6.26 3.62
CA LYS A 137 -3.75 6.34 3.74
C LYS A 137 -4.18 6.67 5.15
N VAL A 138 -5.42 7.12 5.27
CA VAL A 138 -6.16 7.20 6.53
C VAL A 138 -7.47 6.42 6.40
N ASN A 139 -7.92 5.82 7.51
CA ASN A 139 -9.26 5.23 7.60
C ASN A 139 -10.22 6.28 8.15
N LEU A 140 -11.10 6.81 7.30
CA LEU A 140 -12.12 7.78 7.74
C LEU A 140 -13.11 7.14 8.71
N PHE A 141 -13.41 5.87 8.48
CA PHE A 141 -13.90 4.97 9.52
C PHE A 141 -13.37 3.54 9.28
N LEU A 142 -13.38 2.73 10.33
CA LEU A 142 -13.13 1.29 10.31
C LEU A 142 -14.11 0.61 11.25
N ARG A 143 -14.93 -0.30 10.69
CA ARG A 143 -15.98 -1.04 11.37
C ARG A 143 -15.69 -2.53 11.34
N LEU A 144 -15.73 -3.20 12.49
CA LEU A 144 -15.64 -4.65 12.55
C LEU A 144 -17.03 -5.27 12.41
N LYS A 145 -17.17 -6.11 11.38
CA LYS A 145 -18.44 -6.77 11.07
C LYS A 145 -18.63 -8.01 11.91
N GLU A 146 -17.70 -8.95 11.78
CA GLU A 146 -17.70 -10.24 12.46
C GLU A 146 -16.29 -10.82 12.53
N ARG A 147 -16.09 -11.74 13.46
CA ARG A 147 -14.85 -12.53 13.55
C ARG A 147 -15.06 -13.84 12.80
N LYS A 148 -14.39 -14.00 11.66
CA LYS A 148 -14.30 -15.28 10.94
C LYS A 148 -13.10 -16.08 11.47
N GLU A 149 -13.03 -17.36 11.15
CA GLU A 149 -11.95 -18.25 11.61
C GLU A 149 -10.55 -17.74 11.21
N THR A 150 -10.42 -17.20 10.00
CA THR A 150 -9.12 -16.81 9.42
C THR A 150 -8.84 -15.31 9.45
N HIS A 151 -9.83 -14.49 9.80
CA HIS A 151 -9.73 -13.02 9.79
C HIS A 151 -10.95 -12.36 10.44
N ASN A 152 -10.85 -11.05 10.67
CA ASN A 152 -12.01 -10.23 10.95
C ASN A 152 -12.55 -9.65 9.65
N GLU A 153 -13.84 -9.85 9.42
CA GLU A 153 -14.58 -9.17 8.37
C GLU A 153 -14.78 -7.71 8.80
N LEU A 154 -14.54 -6.76 7.89
CA LEU A 154 -14.64 -5.34 8.19
C LEU A 154 -15.27 -4.54 7.06
N SER A 155 -15.71 -3.33 7.40
CA SER A 155 -16.03 -2.27 6.45
C SER A 155 -15.18 -1.05 6.79
N THR A 156 -14.52 -0.46 5.80
CA THR A 156 -13.70 0.73 6.04
C THR A 156 -13.70 1.65 4.84
N LEU A 157 -13.80 2.94 5.12
CA LEU A 157 -13.63 3.98 4.12
C LEU A 157 -12.21 4.52 4.24
N MET A 158 -11.44 4.40 3.16
CA MET A 158 -10.05 4.84 3.14
C MET A 158 -9.87 6.02 2.20
N HIS A 159 -8.99 6.95 2.57
CA HIS A 159 -8.53 8.03 1.70
C HIS A 159 -7.02 8.15 1.74
N THR A 160 -6.38 8.31 0.58
CA THR A 160 -4.94 8.61 0.51
C THR A 160 -4.63 10.06 0.82
N ILE A 161 -3.40 10.29 1.29
CA ILE A 161 -2.89 11.62 1.61
C ILE A 161 -1.53 11.82 0.94
N ASN A 162 -1.09 13.07 0.84
CA ASN A 162 0.19 13.44 0.24
C ASN A 162 1.43 13.23 1.15
N LEU A 163 1.27 12.51 2.26
CA LEU A 163 2.40 11.89 2.98
C LEU A 163 2.70 10.56 2.30
N GLY A 164 3.97 10.23 2.06
CA GLY A 164 4.32 9.01 1.35
C GLY A 164 5.81 8.75 1.30
N ASP A 165 6.21 7.55 0.92
CA ASP A 165 7.61 7.18 0.70
C ASP A 165 8.03 7.46 -0.75
N ASP A 166 9.33 7.54 -1.03
CA ASP A 166 9.81 7.48 -2.42
C ASP A 166 10.37 6.10 -2.70
N ILE A 167 9.96 5.53 -3.84
CA ILE A 167 10.42 4.23 -4.32
C ILE A 167 11.22 4.44 -5.59
N PHE A 168 12.40 3.84 -5.63
CA PHE A 168 13.29 3.84 -6.77
C PHE A 168 13.57 2.41 -7.18
N VAL A 169 13.47 2.12 -8.47
CA VAL A 169 13.64 0.76 -9.01
C VAL A 169 14.67 0.79 -10.13
N THR A 170 15.58 -0.19 -10.09
CA THR A 170 16.61 -0.41 -11.10
C THR A 170 16.57 -1.85 -11.56
N ALA A 171 16.43 -2.08 -12.86
CA ALA A 171 16.54 -3.41 -13.44
C ALA A 171 18.02 -3.82 -13.52
N LEU A 172 18.32 -5.07 -13.16
CA LEU A 172 19.66 -5.60 -13.02
C LEU A 172 19.92 -6.73 -14.01
N SER A 173 21.01 -6.60 -14.78
CA SER A 173 21.55 -7.73 -15.55
C SER A 173 22.17 -8.79 -14.63
N LYS A 174 22.48 -9.98 -15.16
CA LYS A 174 23.22 -11.00 -14.40
C LYS A 174 24.55 -10.48 -13.86
N ASP A 175 25.23 -9.62 -14.61
CA ASP A 175 26.50 -9.05 -14.18
C ASP A 175 26.32 -8.09 -13.00
N ASP A 176 25.32 -7.21 -13.10
CA ASP A 176 24.95 -6.29 -12.02
C ASP A 176 24.58 -7.05 -10.74
N GLN A 177 23.79 -8.11 -10.87
CA GLN A 177 23.41 -8.97 -9.74
C GLN A 177 24.63 -9.56 -9.03
N ARG A 178 25.64 -10.03 -9.79
CA ARG A 178 26.89 -10.56 -9.23
C ARG A 178 27.67 -9.49 -8.47
N LYS A 179 27.85 -8.31 -9.07
CA LYS A 179 28.54 -7.17 -8.46
C LYS A 179 27.86 -6.74 -7.16
N LEU A 180 26.54 -6.56 -7.18
CA LEU A 180 25.79 -6.10 -6.00
C LEU A 180 25.76 -7.13 -4.87
N THR A 181 25.93 -8.42 -5.15
CA THR A 181 25.99 -9.46 -4.11
C THR A 181 27.20 -9.28 -3.17
N GLU A 182 28.24 -8.56 -3.59
CA GLU A 182 29.38 -8.22 -2.73
C GLU A 182 29.01 -7.14 -1.70
N LEU A 183 28.12 -6.21 -2.05
CA LEU A 183 27.75 -5.04 -1.25
C LEU A 183 26.42 -5.17 -0.49
N LEU A 184 25.51 -6.01 -1.00
CA LEU A 184 24.13 -6.13 -0.54
C LEU A 184 23.74 -7.61 -0.32
N TYR A 185 22.69 -7.82 0.48
CA TYR A 185 22.08 -9.12 0.67
C TYR A 185 20.81 -9.21 -0.20
N PRO A 186 20.72 -10.17 -1.13
CA PRO A 186 19.52 -10.37 -1.92
C PRO A 186 18.41 -11.06 -1.09
N CYS A 187 17.16 -10.85 -1.48
CA CYS A 187 16.01 -11.65 -1.06
C CYS A 187 16.03 -13.04 -1.73
N GLN A 188 15.16 -13.97 -1.34
CA GLN A 188 15.06 -15.30 -1.97
C GLN A 188 14.79 -15.21 -3.48
N SER A 189 14.08 -14.18 -3.92
CA SER A 189 13.82 -13.92 -5.33
C SER A 189 15.06 -13.52 -6.13
N GLY A 190 16.17 -13.17 -5.47
CA GLY A 190 17.37 -12.58 -6.08
C GLY A 190 17.32 -11.06 -6.25
N ASP A 191 16.22 -10.41 -5.86
CA ASP A 191 16.13 -8.94 -5.83
C ASP A 191 16.85 -8.37 -4.61
N PHE A 192 17.16 -7.09 -4.67
CA PHE A 192 17.78 -6.36 -3.57
C PHE A 192 16.82 -5.30 -3.06
N LEU A 193 16.62 -5.25 -1.75
CA LEU A 193 15.88 -4.18 -1.08
C LEU A 193 16.85 -3.35 -0.27
N THR A 194 16.80 -2.04 -0.41
CA THR A 194 17.65 -1.12 0.35
C THR A 194 16.86 0.05 0.91
N ILE A 195 17.34 0.62 2.01
CA ILE A 195 16.75 1.78 2.67
C ILE A 195 17.83 2.79 3.02
N GLU A 196 17.50 4.07 2.95
CA GLU A 196 18.39 5.15 3.39
C GLU A 196 18.51 5.16 4.93
N LYS A 197 19.74 5.33 5.43
CA LYS A 197 20.00 5.53 6.86
C LYS A 197 19.52 6.93 7.27
N GLU A 198 18.61 7.02 8.23
CA GLU A 198 18.21 8.30 8.83
C GLU A 198 19.23 8.71 9.91
N GLU A 199 19.82 9.91 9.80
CA GLU A 199 20.82 10.41 10.76
C GLU A 199 20.24 10.68 12.17
N GLU A 200 18.93 10.94 12.30
CA GLU A 200 18.28 11.31 13.57
C GLU A 200 18.00 10.13 14.52
N TYR A 201 18.00 8.88 14.05
CA TYR A 201 17.59 7.72 14.86
C TYR A 201 18.68 7.16 15.78
N GLU A 202 19.94 7.58 15.64
CA GLU A 202 21.04 7.09 16.49
C GLU A 202 21.08 7.71 17.89
N GLY A 203 20.25 8.73 18.16
CA GLY A 203 20.30 9.52 19.40
C GLY A 203 19.58 8.94 20.63
N GLU A 204 18.55 8.10 20.47
CA GLU A 204 17.62 7.83 21.59
C GLU A 204 17.42 6.35 21.99
N ASN A 205 17.86 5.36 21.21
CA ASN A 205 17.62 3.95 21.53
C ASN A 205 18.90 3.13 21.75
N LYS A 206 19.78 3.58 22.65
CA LYS A 206 20.87 2.70 23.16
C LYS A 206 20.46 1.80 24.33
N ASN A 207 19.30 2.01 24.96
CA ASN A 207 19.02 1.41 26.27
C ASN A 207 17.75 0.55 26.44
N GLU A 208 16.90 0.32 25.43
CA GLU A 208 15.71 -0.53 25.61
C GLU A 208 15.44 -1.50 24.46
N GLU A 209 16.33 -2.46 24.21
CA GLU A 209 15.96 -3.74 23.58
C GLU A 209 16.76 -4.90 24.21
N MET A 210 16.55 -5.12 25.51
CA MET A 210 16.78 -6.43 26.14
C MET A 210 15.43 -7.09 26.37
N ASN A 211 15.15 -8.11 25.54
CA ASN A 211 14.24 -9.26 25.76
C ASN A 211 13.31 -9.55 24.58
N GLN A 212 13.91 -9.88 23.43
CA GLN A 212 13.40 -10.98 22.60
C GLN A 212 14.59 -11.59 21.86
N ALA A 213 14.95 -12.81 22.26
CA ALA A 213 16.07 -13.57 21.72
C ALA A 213 15.79 -14.01 20.28
N GLY A 214 16.11 -13.15 19.31
CA GLY A 214 16.35 -13.51 17.92
C GLY A 214 17.86 -13.69 17.70
N LYS A 215 18.28 -14.79 17.06
CA LYS A 215 19.68 -15.02 16.69
C LYS A 215 20.20 -13.83 15.89
N ASP A 216 21.47 -13.44 16.09
CA ASP A 216 22.15 -12.31 15.42
C ASP A 216 21.97 -12.24 13.89
N GLU A 217 21.61 -13.35 13.23
CA GLU A 217 21.33 -13.39 11.81
C GLU A 217 20.11 -12.58 11.37
N ASP A 218 19.10 -12.43 12.24
CA ASP A 218 17.82 -11.77 11.92
C ASP A 218 17.97 -10.24 11.92
N ARG A 219 18.77 -9.69 12.84
CA ARG A 219 19.05 -8.24 12.94
C ARG A 219 19.66 -7.63 11.67
N ARG A 220 20.35 -8.43 10.85
CA ARG A 220 20.95 -7.96 9.58
C ARG A 220 19.92 -7.58 8.52
N TYR A 221 18.69 -8.07 8.64
CA TYR A 221 17.64 -7.89 7.66
C TYR A 221 16.54 -6.92 8.12
N TYR A 222 16.71 -6.27 9.27
CA TYR A 222 15.74 -5.34 9.80
C TYR A 222 16.40 -4.00 10.12
N TYR A 223 15.75 -2.91 9.72
CA TYR A 223 16.13 -1.54 10.11
C TYR A 223 14.95 -0.86 10.80
N ASN A 224 15.06 -0.58 12.09
CA ASN A 224 13.96 -0.02 12.89
C ASN A 224 12.64 -0.79 12.70
N HIS A 225 12.70 -2.13 12.65
CA HIS A 225 11.59 -3.04 12.34
C HIS A 225 11.10 -3.07 10.87
N TYR A 226 11.75 -2.38 9.94
CA TYR A 226 11.49 -2.51 8.51
C TYR A 226 12.22 -3.74 7.93
N PRO A 227 11.51 -4.73 7.37
CA PRO A 227 12.16 -5.90 6.77
C PRO A 227 12.82 -5.54 5.44
N LEU A 228 14.08 -5.94 5.26
CA LEU A 228 14.87 -5.85 4.02
C LEU A 228 15.11 -7.26 3.43
N ASN A 229 14.17 -8.18 3.71
CA ASN A 229 14.14 -9.58 3.29
C ASN A 229 12.73 -9.94 2.75
N ASP A 230 12.47 -11.24 2.62
CA ASP A 230 11.22 -11.80 2.09
C ASP A 230 9.96 -11.56 2.96
N ASP A 231 10.10 -11.02 4.18
CA ASP A 231 8.97 -10.56 4.97
C ASP A 231 8.39 -9.25 4.44
N ASN A 232 9.18 -8.48 3.68
CA ASN A 232 8.76 -7.24 3.03
C ASN A 232 7.71 -7.50 1.94
N ILE A 233 6.67 -6.67 1.91
CA ILE A 233 5.60 -6.75 0.91
C ILE A 233 6.15 -6.56 -0.51
N ILE A 234 7.17 -5.72 -0.71
CA ILE A 234 7.83 -5.55 -2.02
C ILE A 234 8.44 -6.87 -2.50
N ALA A 235 9.20 -7.56 -1.63
CA ALA A 235 9.78 -8.86 -1.96
C ALA A 235 8.68 -9.89 -2.27
N LYS A 236 7.59 -9.89 -1.50
CA LYS A 236 6.42 -10.75 -1.76
C LYS A 236 5.79 -10.47 -3.12
N VAL A 237 5.59 -9.21 -3.50
CA VAL A 237 5.07 -8.82 -4.82
C VAL A 237 6.00 -9.35 -5.90
N LEU A 238 7.29 -9.04 -5.84
CA LEU A 238 8.26 -9.44 -6.86
C LEU A 238 8.34 -10.96 -7.01
N ARG A 239 8.47 -11.69 -5.90
CA ARG A 239 8.53 -13.16 -5.87
C ARG A 239 7.27 -13.77 -6.47
N ARG A 240 6.10 -13.44 -5.93
CA ARG A 240 4.82 -14.04 -6.36
C ARG A 240 4.45 -13.65 -7.78
N TYR A 241 4.77 -12.43 -8.21
CA TYR A 241 4.53 -12.01 -9.59
C TYR A 241 5.30 -12.90 -10.58
N ARG A 242 6.55 -13.28 -10.29
CA ARG A 242 7.29 -14.23 -11.13
C ARG A 242 6.77 -15.65 -11.04
N GLU A 243 6.49 -16.14 -9.82
CA GLU A 243 6.04 -17.51 -9.58
C GLU A 243 4.67 -17.78 -10.24
N GLU A 244 3.69 -16.90 -10.04
CA GLU A 244 2.32 -17.10 -10.52
C GLU A 244 2.18 -16.87 -12.03
N LEU A 245 3.08 -16.11 -12.64
CA LEU A 245 3.10 -15.83 -14.07
C LEU A 245 4.14 -16.66 -14.85
N ASP A 246 4.81 -17.61 -14.17
CA ASP A 246 5.88 -18.47 -14.72
C ASP A 246 6.94 -17.67 -15.50
N ILE A 247 7.39 -16.54 -14.93
CA ILE A 247 8.41 -15.68 -15.53
C ILE A 247 9.79 -16.31 -15.29
N ARG A 248 10.42 -16.79 -16.36
CA ARG A 248 11.71 -17.51 -16.32
C ARG A 248 12.90 -16.70 -16.82
N ASP A 249 12.75 -15.39 -16.95
CA ASP A 249 13.89 -14.54 -17.26
C ASP A 249 14.85 -14.40 -16.06
N ASP A 250 16.02 -13.85 -16.34
CA ASP A 250 17.05 -13.63 -15.35
C ASP A 250 17.02 -12.21 -14.75
N VAL A 251 15.97 -11.42 -15.02
CA VAL A 251 15.87 -10.04 -14.56
C VAL A 251 15.63 -10.03 -13.05
N LYS A 252 16.35 -9.17 -12.35
CA LYS A 252 16.14 -8.86 -10.92
C LYS A 252 16.12 -7.35 -10.73
N PHE A 253 15.60 -6.91 -9.59
CA PHE A 253 15.48 -5.49 -9.30
C PHE A 253 16.26 -5.10 -8.05
N LEU A 254 16.92 -3.94 -8.10
CA LEU A 254 17.29 -3.20 -6.90
C LEU A 254 16.14 -2.21 -6.63
N VAL A 255 15.48 -2.37 -5.49
CA VAL A 255 14.45 -1.46 -5.01
C VAL A 255 15.01 -0.70 -3.82
N HIS A 256 15.10 0.62 -3.95
CA HIS A 256 15.53 1.50 -2.89
C HIS A 256 14.35 2.34 -2.39
N ILE A 257 14.23 2.44 -1.07
CA ILE A 257 13.15 3.14 -0.41
C ILE A 257 13.72 4.29 0.41
N VAL A 258 13.20 5.50 0.18
CA VAL A 258 13.35 6.62 1.11
C VAL A 258 12.09 6.67 1.95
N LYS A 259 12.22 6.26 3.22
CA LYS A 259 11.11 6.12 4.13
C LYS A 259 10.76 7.46 4.79
N ARG A 260 9.49 7.82 4.74
CA ARG A 260 8.89 8.92 5.51
C ARG A 260 7.72 8.45 6.36
N ILE A 261 7.00 7.43 5.89
CA ILE A 261 5.95 6.77 6.66
C ILE A 261 6.60 5.81 7.69
N PRO A 262 6.38 6.02 9.00
CA PRO A 262 6.86 5.11 10.03
C PRO A 262 6.26 3.71 9.90
N ILE A 263 7.01 2.72 10.34
CA ILE A 263 6.61 1.31 10.30
C ILE A 263 5.57 1.07 11.41
N PHE A 264 4.61 0.17 11.18
CA PHE A 264 3.54 -0.17 12.15
C PHE A 264 2.72 1.04 12.66
N SER A 265 2.54 2.03 11.78
CA SER A 265 1.89 3.30 12.08
C SER A 265 0.40 3.33 11.73
N GLY A 266 -0.13 2.31 11.07
CA GLY A 266 -1.56 2.22 10.71
C GLY A 266 -1.97 3.00 9.45
N VAL A 267 -1.04 3.70 8.80
CA VAL A 267 -1.29 4.49 7.57
C VAL A 267 -0.88 3.79 6.27
N GLY A 268 -0.62 2.47 6.31
CA GLY A 268 -0.54 1.62 5.10
C GLY A 268 0.75 1.72 4.25
N GLY A 269 1.86 2.24 4.80
CA GLY A 269 3.09 2.46 4.02
C GLY A 269 3.64 1.21 3.31
N GLY A 270 3.73 0.07 3.98
CA GLY A 270 4.23 -1.17 3.36
C GLY A 270 3.35 -1.67 2.21
N SER A 271 2.02 -1.61 2.38
CA SER A 271 1.05 -1.95 1.33
C SER A 271 1.17 -1.01 0.14
N SER A 272 1.32 0.30 0.39
CA SER A 272 1.57 1.31 -0.64
C SER A 272 2.85 1.02 -1.43
N ASN A 273 3.94 0.67 -0.75
CA ASN A 273 5.21 0.39 -1.41
C ASN A 273 5.08 -0.85 -2.32
N GLY A 274 4.42 -1.90 -1.84
CA GLY A 274 4.10 -3.09 -2.64
C GLY A 274 3.27 -2.77 -3.87
N ALA A 275 2.19 -1.99 -3.71
CA ALA A 275 1.35 -1.56 -4.83
C ALA A 275 2.11 -0.68 -5.84
N SER A 276 3.04 0.16 -5.37
CA SER A 276 3.88 1.03 -6.20
C SER A 276 4.86 0.22 -7.04
N VAL A 277 5.48 -0.83 -6.48
CA VAL A 277 6.32 -1.77 -7.23
C VAL A 277 5.48 -2.58 -8.21
N PHE A 278 4.29 -3.02 -7.81
CA PHE A 278 3.37 -3.69 -8.73
C PHE A 278 2.97 -2.78 -9.92
N HIS A 279 2.71 -1.50 -9.66
CA HIS A 279 2.44 -0.50 -10.72
C HIS A 279 3.64 -0.35 -11.67
N PHE A 280 4.87 -0.34 -11.16
CA PHE A 280 6.07 -0.37 -12.00
C PHE A 280 6.10 -1.62 -12.91
N LEU A 281 5.85 -2.82 -12.36
CA LEU A 281 5.85 -4.06 -13.15
C LEU A 281 4.77 -4.04 -14.24
N GLU A 282 3.56 -3.57 -13.94
CA GLU A 282 2.42 -3.61 -14.85
C GLU A 282 2.35 -2.48 -15.86
N GLU A 283 2.86 -1.29 -15.54
CA GLU A 283 2.75 -0.13 -16.42
C GLU A 283 4.05 0.18 -17.17
N TYR A 284 5.21 -0.30 -16.67
CA TYR A 284 6.52 0.06 -17.23
C TYR A 284 7.37 -1.13 -17.67
N TYR A 285 7.28 -2.29 -17.00
CA TYR A 285 8.23 -3.39 -17.27
C TYR A 285 7.61 -4.59 -18.00
N TYR A 286 6.75 -5.38 -17.36
CA TYR A 286 6.24 -6.66 -17.87
C TYR A 286 4.88 -6.55 -18.56
N LYS A 287 3.89 -5.91 -17.91
CA LYS A 287 2.52 -5.73 -18.42
C LYS A 287 1.76 -7.05 -18.70
N TYR A 288 1.93 -8.06 -17.85
CA TYR A 288 1.33 -9.37 -18.09
C TYR A 288 -0.14 -9.48 -17.65
N LEU A 289 -0.56 -8.80 -16.58
CA LEU A 289 -1.93 -8.87 -16.09
C LEU A 289 -2.83 -7.88 -16.86
N LYS A 290 -3.46 -8.35 -17.95
CA LYS A 290 -4.17 -7.50 -18.92
C LYS A 290 -5.46 -6.83 -18.44
N THR A 291 -6.05 -7.27 -17.33
CA THR A 291 -7.34 -6.75 -16.86
C THR A 291 -7.26 -6.28 -15.41
N ASN A 292 -8.06 -5.27 -15.07
CA ASN A 292 -8.15 -4.78 -13.68
C ASN A 292 -8.61 -5.89 -12.72
N HIS A 293 -9.48 -6.80 -13.17
CA HIS A 293 -9.87 -7.97 -12.40
C HIS A 293 -8.67 -8.85 -12.02
N LEU A 294 -7.85 -9.26 -13.00
CA LEU A 294 -6.66 -10.10 -12.72
C LEU A 294 -5.64 -9.40 -11.83
N ARG A 295 -5.45 -8.09 -12.03
CA ARG A 295 -4.58 -7.25 -11.18
C ARG A 295 -5.07 -7.23 -9.73
N ASN A 296 -6.37 -7.05 -9.52
CA ASN A 296 -6.96 -7.02 -8.20
C ASN A 296 -6.89 -8.39 -7.52
N GLU A 297 -7.20 -9.47 -8.23
CA GLU A 297 -7.10 -10.83 -7.70
C GLU A 297 -5.67 -11.18 -7.27
N PHE A 298 -4.65 -10.80 -8.07
CA PHE A 298 -3.25 -10.94 -7.67
C PHE A 298 -2.97 -10.20 -6.36
N LEU A 299 -3.29 -8.90 -6.30
CA LEU A 299 -3.00 -8.05 -5.16
C LEU A 299 -3.71 -8.49 -3.87
N LYS A 300 -4.97 -8.95 -3.97
CA LYS A 300 -5.75 -9.46 -2.82
C LYS A 300 -5.04 -10.56 -2.05
N THR A 301 -4.19 -11.34 -2.72
CA THR A 301 -3.46 -12.44 -2.10
C THR A 301 -2.18 -12.00 -1.39
N ILE A 302 -1.68 -10.79 -1.66
CA ILE A 302 -0.41 -10.29 -1.13
C ILE A 302 -0.58 -9.64 0.26
N GLY A 303 -1.63 -8.84 0.44
CA GLY A 303 -1.90 -8.10 1.68
C GLY A 303 -3.32 -7.51 1.70
N SER A 304 -3.80 -7.09 2.86
CA SER A 304 -5.16 -6.54 3.00
C SER A 304 -5.32 -5.22 2.23
N ASP A 305 -4.47 -4.25 2.54
CA ASP A 305 -4.64 -2.87 2.09
C ASP A 305 -3.97 -2.63 0.72
N ILE A 306 -3.27 -3.60 0.14
CA ILE A 306 -2.50 -3.38 -1.10
C ILE A 306 -3.41 -3.11 -2.30
N SER A 307 -4.58 -3.77 -2.36
CA SER A 307 -5.58 -3.54 -3.41
C SER A 307 -6.13 -2.11 -3.39
N PHE A 308 -6.24 -1.50 -2.21
CA PHE A 308 -6.73 -0.13 -2.06
C PHE A 308 -5.86 0.87 -2.84
N PHE A 309 -4.53 0.68 -2.88
CA PHE A 309 -3.61 1.59 -3.57
C PHE A 309 -3.65 1.49 -5.11
N ARG A 310 -4.52 0.65 -5.68
CA ARG A 310 -4.89 0.66 -7.11
C ARG A 310 -6.11 1.53 -7.44
N SER A 311 -6.85 1.98 -6.42
CA SER A 311 -8.04 2.84 -6.58
C SER A 311 -7.69 4.29 -6.97
N SER A 312 -8.71 5.13 -7.12
CA SER A 312 -8.58 6.57 -7.30
C SER A 312 -8.13 7.34 -6.04
N GLY A 313 -7.95 6.66 -4.89
CA GLY A 313 -7.56 7.29 -3.63
C GLY A 313 -8.65 7.48 -2.62
N PHE A 314 -9.89 7.22 -2.99
CA PHE A 314 -11.03 7.27 -2.10
C PHE A 314 -11.86 6.04 -2.40
N ALA A 315 -11.91 5.09 -1.47
CA ALA A 315 -12.54 3.82 -1.72
C ALA A 315 -13.14 3.21 -0.46
N TYR A 316 -14.24 2.49 -0.67
CA TYR A 316 -14.89 1.68 0.35
C TYR A 316 -14.36 0.25 0.24
N CYS A 317 -13.88 -0.29 1.36
CA CYS A 317 -13.25 -1.61 1.40
C CYS A 317 -13.98 -2.55 2.36
N THR A 318 -14.22 -3.79 1.92
CA THR A 318 -14.82 -4.89 2.70
C THR A 318 -13.88 -6.09 2.79
N GLY A 319 -14.36 -7.23 3.31
CA GLY A 319 -13.54 -8.43 3.48
C GLY A 319 -12.52 -8.22 4.59
N LYS A 320 -11.23 -8.41 4.25
CA LYS A 320 -10.10 -8.05 5.12
C LYS A 320 -9.63 -6.60 4.92
N GLY A 321 -10.34 -5.82 4.10
CA GLY A 321 -9.87 -4.55 3.53
C GLY A 321 -9.36 -4.66 2.10
N ASN A 322 -9.51 -5.83 1.47
CA ASN A 322 -8.95 -6.16 0.14
C ASN A 322 -10.00 -6.22 -0.99
N ASP A 323 -11.29 -6.23 -0.65
CA ASP A 323 -12.38 -6.07 -1.61
C ASP A 323 -12.71 -4.58 -1.73
N VAL A 324 -12.32 -3.97 -2.84
CA VAL A 324 -12.30 -2.50 -3.01
C VAL A 324 -13.36 -2.05 -4.00
N ILE A 325 -14.24 -1.16 -3.55
CA ILE A 325 -15.15 -0.39 -4.39
C ILE A 325 -14.60 1.03 -4.49
N ASP A 326 -14.09 1.37 -5.66
CA ASP A 326 -13.50 2.69 -5.92
C ASP A 326 -14.61 3.75 -6.00
N LEU A 327 -14.48 4.81 -5.21
CA LEU A 327 -15.41 5.94 -5.18
C LEU A 327 -14.90 7.07 -6.08
N SER A 328 -14.44 6.72 -7.27
CA SER A 328 -13.90 7.64 -8.28
C SER A 328 -14.91 8.70 -8.72
N ASP A 329 -16.19 8.37 -8.67
CA ASP A 329 -17.33 9.21 -9.03
C ASP A 329 -17.89 10.06 -7.86
N ALA A 330 -17.27 9.98 -6.67
CA ALA A 330 -17.72 10.69 -5.48
C ALA A 330 -16.66 11.66 -4.95
N GLN A 331 -17.09 12.79 -4.36
CA GLN A 331 -16.20 13.72 -3.67
C GLN A 331 -16.27 13.51 -2.16
N ALA A 332 -15.10 13.31 -1.53
CA ALA A 332 -15.00 13.18 -0.08
C ALA A 332 -15.12 14.53 0.62
N THR A 333 -15.84 14.60 1.74
CA THR A 333 -15.99 15.83 2.56
C THR A 333 -14.68 16.33 3.17
N ILE A 334 -13.66 15.47 3.22
CA ILE A 334 -12.30 15.83 3.66
C ILE A 334 -11.47 16.49 2.55
N SER A 335 -11.94 16.49 1.30
CA SER A 335 -11.24 17.13 0.19
C SER A 335 -11.11 18.63 0.45
N GLY A 336 -9.89 19.17 0.33
CA GLY A 336 -9.60 20.59 0.62
C GLY A 336 -9.49 20.92 2.11
N ARG A 337 -9.59 19.94 3.02
CA ARG A 337 -9.31 20.13 4.44
C ARG A 337 -7.85 19.80 4.75
N ARG A 338 -7.31 20.46 5.76
CA ARG A 338 -5.98 20.19 6.31
C ARG A 338 -6.05 19.01 7.27
N ILE A 339 -5.18 18.04 7.07
CA ILE A 339 -5.11 16.79 7.84
C ILE A 339 -3.78 16.76 8.56
N TYR A 340 -3.79 16.70 9.89
CA TYR A 340 -2.58 16.51 10.68
C TYR A 340 -2.42 15.04 11.03
N ILE A 341 -1.27 14.45 10.76
CA ILE A 341 -0.92 13.10 11.21
C ILE A 341 0.04 13.23 12.40
N PHE A 342 -0.36 12.70 13.55
CA PHE A 342 0.47 12.59 14.74
C PHE A 342 0.96 11.15 14.88
N GLN A 343 2.28 10.97 14.88
CA GLN A 343 2.92 9.66 14.91
C GLN A 343 3.86 9.58 16.10
N ILE A 344 3.61 8.61 16.96
CA ILE A 344 4.53 8.27 18.05
C ILE A 344 5.56 7.27 17.54
N GLY A 345 6.77 7.27 18.12
CA GLY A 345 7.87 6.37 17.72
C GLY A 345 7.60 4.88 17.96
N GLU A 346 6.54 4.54 18.69
CA GLU A 346 6.15 3.18 19.03
C GLU A 346 5.08 2.64 18.08
N GLY A 347 5.34 1.49 17.47
CA GLY A 347 4.43 0.83 16.53
C GLY A 347 3.51 -0.19 17.19
N LEU A 348 2.36 -0.47 16.57
CA LEU A 348 1.45 -1.55 17.00
C LEU A 348 1.39 -2.67 15.95
N SER A 349 1.57 -3.92 16.40
CA SER A 349 1.33 -5.09 15.55
C SER A 349 -0.16 -5.21 15.26
N SER A 350 -0.56 -5.10 13.99
CA SER A 350 -1.97 -5.26 13.59
C SER A 350 -2.56 -6.57 14.08
N LYS A 351 -1.79 -7.67 14.02
CA LYS A 351 -2.20 -8.98 14.54
C LYS A 351 -2.56 -8.91 16.02
N LEU A 352 -1.72 -8.27 16.83
CA LEU A 352 -1.94 -8.17 18.28
C LEU A 352 -3.18 -7.31 18.59
N VAL A 353 -3.35 -6.20 17.88
CA VAL A 353 -4.53 -5.33 18.02
C VAL A 353 -5.81 -6.11 17.71
N TYR A 354 -5.88 -6.78 16.57
CA TYR A 354 -7.05 -7.61 16.20
C TYR A 354 -7.30 -8.77 17.17
N GLN A 355 -6.27 -9.35 17.78
CA GLN A 355 -6.42 -10.43 18.77
C GLN A 355 -7.01 -9.95 20.10
N ASN A 356 -6.83 -8.68 20.45
CA ASN A 356 -7.30 -8.07 21.69
C ASN A 356 -8.61 -7.27 21.52
N VAL A 357 -9.30 -7.45 20.38
CA VAL A 357 -10.62 -6.84 20.18
C VAL A 357 -11.65 -7.51 21.10
N ASP A 358 -12.21 -6.72 22.00
CA ASP A 358 -13.46 -7.02 22.68
C ASP A 358 -14.65 -6.54 21.84
N TYR A 359 -15.42 -7.46 21.27
CA TYR A 359 -16.59 -7.15 20.43
C TYR A 359 -17.77 -6.58 21.24
N ASN A 360 -17.80 -6.79 22.56
CA ASN A 360 -18.88 -6.26 23.41
C ASN A 360 -18.77 -4.74 23.62
N GLN A 361 -17.58 -4.16 23.38
CA GLN A 361 -17.35 -2.72 23.48
C GLN A 361 -17.64 -1.98 22.16
N ILE A 362 -18.00 -2.70 21.09
CA ILE A 362 -18.23 -2.11 19.77
C ILE A 362 -19.70 -1.73 19.61
N VAL A 363 -19.97 -0.42 19.55
CA VAL A 363 -21.29 0.11 19.17
C VAL A 363 -21.47 -0.06 17.66
N GLN A 364 -22.50 -0.81 17.23
CA GLN A 364 -22.71 -1.12 15.81
C GLN A 364 -23.46 -0.02 15.06
N TYR A 365 -22.73 0.84 14.35
CA TYR A 365 -23.30 1.79 13.39
C TYR A 365 -23.35 1.19 11.98
N ASN A 366 -24.39 1.55 11.22
CA ASN A 366 -24.52 1.13 9.84
C ASN A 366 -23.40 1.78 8.97
N PRO A 367 -22.52 1.00 8.33
CA PRO A 367 -21.43 1.51 7.50
C PRO A 367 -21.87 2.35 6.30
N ILE A 368 -23.02 2.06 5.70
CA ILE A 368 -23.59 2.83 4.58
C ILE A 368 -24.01 4.22 5.08
N THR A 369 -24.65 4.29 6.25
CA THR A 369 -25.06 5.56 6.84
C THR A 369 -23.83 6.40 7.21
N LEU A 370 -22.76 5.77 7.70
CA LEU A 370 -21.46 6.43 7.90
C LEU A 370 -20.88 6.95 6.60
N LEU A 371 -20.80 6.13 5.55
CA LEU A 371 -20.30 6.52 4.23
C LEU A 371 -21.01 7.78 3.71
N LYS A 372 -22.34 7.86 3.84
CA LYS A 372 -23.12 9.01 3.39
C LYS A 372 -22.70 10.33 4.07
N GLN A 373 -22.15 10.31 5.28
CA GLN A 373 -21.60 11.50 5.97
C GLN A 373 -20.30 12.02 5.34
N PHE A 374 -19.61 11.16 4.58
CA PHE A 374 -18.34 11.49 3.94
C PHE A 374 -18.47 11.90 2.48
N LEU A 375 -19.68 11.91 1.93
CA LEU A 375 -19.95 12.29 0.54
C LEU A 375 -20.52 13.72 0.48
N VAL A 376 -19.96 14.57 -0.40
CA VAL A 376 -20.46 15.95 -0.60
C VAL A 376 -21.82 15.96 -1.32
N SER A 377 -22.08 14.99 -2.19
CA SER A 377 -23.38 14.80 -2.87
C SER A 377 -23.60 13.32 -3.22
N THR A 378 -24.80 12.79 -2.94
CA THR A 378 -25.13 11.37 -3.17
C THR A 378 -25.89 11.08 -4.46
N GLU A 379 -26.49 12.10 -5.09
CA GLU A 379 -27.43 11.94 -6.22
C GLU A 379 -26.81 11.36 -7.51
N ARG A 380 -25.47 11.36 -7.62
CA ARG A 380 -24.74 10.90 -8.83
C ARG A 380 -23.71 9.80 -8.57
N CYS A 381 -23.73 9.20 -7.38
CA CYS A 381 -22.73 8.18 -6.99
C CYS A 381 -23.22 6.78 -7.37
N ASN A 382 -22.77 6.26 -8.52
CA ASN A 382 -23.03 4.88 -8.93
C ASN A 382 -22.34 3.90 -7.99
N SER A 383 -21.14 4.23 -7.52
CA SER A 383 -20.41 3.39 -6.57
C SER A 383 -21.14 3.22 -5.23
N LEU A 384 -22.00 4.16 -4.83
CA LEU A 384 -22.82 4.02 -3.61
C LEU A 384 -23.78 2.83 -3.70
N LYS A 385 -24.40 2.60 -4.87
CA LYS A 385 -25.28 1.44 -5.09
C LYS A 385 -24.50 0.13 -4.97
N GLN A 386 -23.29 0.09 -5.51
CA GLN A 386 -22.40 -1.07 -5.38
C GLN A 386 -22.02 -1.34 -3.92
N VAL A 387 -21.80 -0.28 -3.13
CA VAL A 387 -21.55 -0.42 -1.68
C VAL A 387 -22.80 -0.95 -0.97
N GLU A 388 -23.99 -0.42 -1.28
CA GLU A 388 -25.25 -0.88 -0.70
C GLU A 388 -25.51 -2.37 -1.03
N GLU A 389 -25.23 -2.79 -2.26
CA GLU A 389 -25.30 -4.20 -2.68
C GLU A 389 -24.28 -5.08 -1.94
N ALA A 390 -23.02 -4.65 -1.84
CA ALA A 390 -21.97 -5.38 -1.15
C ALA A 390 -22.24 -5.56 0.36
N GLU A 391 -22.89 -4.57 0.98
CA GLU A 391 -23.27 -4.60 2.40
C GLU A 391 -24.65 -5.22 2.65
N SER A 392 -25.43 -5.53 1.61
CA SER A 392 -26.80 -6.07 1.76
C SER A 392 -26.89 -7.36 2.58
N SER A 393 -25.82 -8.17 2.54
CA SER A 393 -25.69 -9.40 3.33
C SER A 393 -25.41 -9.16 4.82
N TYR A 394 -24.98 -7.96 5.19
CA TYR A 394 -24.62 -7.61 6.56
C TYR A 394 -25.84 -7.06 7.31
N LEU A 395 -26.66 -7.97 7.81
CA LEU A 395 -27.85 -7.64 8.58
C LEU A 395 -27.55 -7.68 10.08
N LYS A 396 -27.45 -6.50 10.70
CA LYS A 396 -27.46 -6.33 12.16
C LYS A 396 -28.44 -5.24 12.57
N GLN A 397 -28.86 -5.29 13.83
CA GLN A 397 -29.51 -4.16 14.45
C GLN A 397 -28.46 -3.06 14.67
N PHE A 398 -28.63 -1.92 14.01
CA PHE A 398 -27.70 -0.80 14.08
C PHE A 398 -28.24 0.31 14.97
N VAL A 399 -27.32 1.00 15.64
CA VAL A 399 -27.61 2.25 16.34
C VAL A 399 -27.76 3.37 15.29
N PRO A 400 -28.83 4.18 15.33
CA PRO A 400 -28.98 5.32 14.42
C PRO A 400 -27.88 6.37 14.68
N LEU A 401 -27.45 7.06 13.63
CA LEU A 401 -26.55 8.20 13.77
C LEU A 401 -27.32 9.41 14.28
N ASP A 402 -26.86 10.00 15.38
CA ASP A 402 -27.48 11.18 15.96
C ASP A 402 -27.02 12.43 15.19
N GLY A 403 -27.91 13.04 14.42
CA GLY A 403 -27.58 14.08 13.42
C GLY A 403 -27.04 15.41 13.96
N LYS A 404 -26.82 15.54 15.27
CA LYS A 404 -26.37 16.77 15.93
C LYS A 404 -24.87 16.82 16.22
N SER A 405 -24.11 15.72 16.07
CA SER A 405 -22.65 15.75 16.28
C SER A 405 -21.85 15.15 15.13
N GLN A 406 -21.12 16.00 14.40
CA GLN A 406 -20.11 15.58 13.42
C GLN A 406 -19.01 14.70 14.03
N THR A 407 -18.86 14.68 15.37
CA THR A 407 -17.87 13.84 16.08
C THR A 407 -18.17 12.34 16.00
N ASN A 408 -19.38 11.93 15.62
CA ASN A 408 -19.82 10.52 15.62
C ASN A 408 -19.61 9.80 14.28
N SER A 409 -18.97 10.44 13.29
CA SER A 409 -18.76 9.81 11.96
C SER A 409 -17.38 9.19 11.77
N PHE A 410 -16.37 9.72 12.48
CA PHE A 410 -14.99 9.22 12.45
C PHE A 410 -14.81 8.16 13.54
N ILE A 411 -15.01 6.90 13.16
CA ILE A 411 -14.99 5.77 14.11
C ILE A 411 -13.97 4.75 13.66
N ASN A 412 -13.17 4.25 14.61
CA ASN A 412 -12.31 3.11 14.38
C ASN A 412 -12.48 2.10 15.52
N ASP A 413 -13.12 0.97 15.22
CA ASP A 413 -13.43 -0.10 16.17
C ASP A 413 -12.19 -0.81 16.74
N LEU A 414 -10.98 -0.48 16.28
CA LEU A 414 -9.74 -1.00 16.84
C LEU A 414 -9.17 -0.10 17.95
N GLU A 415 -9.70 1.11 18.14
CA GLU A 415 -9.16 2.07 19.10
C GLU A 415 -9.11 1.52 20.53
N HIS A 416 -10.16 0.86 21.02
CA HIS A 416 -10.16 0.30 22.39
C HIS A 416 -9.01 -0.71 22.58
N SER A 417 -8.87 -1.64 21.65
CA SER A 417 -7.82 -2.67 21.71
C SER A 417 -6.41 -2.06 21.58
N ALA A 418 -6.24 -1.07 20.70
CA ALA A 418 -4.98 -0.34 20.55
C ALA A 418 -4.64 0.48 21.79
N PHE A 419 -5.63 1.09 22.45
CA PHE A 419 -5.44 1.87 23.66
C PHE A 419 -5.08 1.00 24.87
N ILE A 420 -5.63 -0.21 24.95
CA ILE A 420 -5.23 -1.19 25.96
C ILE A 420 -3.76 -1.61 25.76
N LEU A 421 -3.36 -1.89 24.52
CA LEU A 421 -2.00 -2.32 24.19
C LEU A 421 -0.97 -1.20 24.30
N LEU A 422 -1.37 0.03 23.97
CA LEU A 422 -0.51 1.21 24.00
C LEU A 422 -1.29 2.45 24.46
N ASN A 423 -1.44 2.56 25.77
CA ASN A 423 -2.20 3.65 26.42
C ASN A 423 -1.68 5.05 26.05
N LYS A 424 -0.41 5.19 25.66
CA LYS A 424 0.14 6.47 25.15
C LYS A 424 -0.63 7.01 23.95
N VAL A 425 -1.15 6.14 23.05
CA VAL A 425 -2.01 6.56 21.93
C VAL A 425 -3.32 7.16 22.44
N LYS A 426 -3.91 6.57 23.48
CA LYS A 426 -5.11 7.12 24.13
C LYS A 426 -4.82 8.49 24.74
N CYS A 427 -3.74 8.60 25.52
CA CYS A 427 -3.34 9.87 26.13
C CYS A 427 -3.09 10.96 25.06
N LEU A 428 -2.45 10.60 23.95
CA LEU A 428 -2.29 11.51 22.81
C LEU A 428 -3.66 11.93 22.27
N LYS A 429 -4.57 10.99 21.99
CA LYS A 429 -5.92 11.30 21.50
C LYS A 429 -6.66 12.25 22.44
N ASP A 430 -6.63 12.00 23.74
CA ASP A 430 -7.25 12.84 24.76
C ASP A 430 -6.65 14.26 24.75
N LEU A 431 -5.33 14.40 24.61
CA LEU A 431 -4.67 15.71 24.49
C LEU A 431 -5.08 16.47 23.22
N LEU A 432 -5.20 15.77 22.09
CA LEU A 432 -5.63 16.36 20.82
C LEU A 432 -7.10 16.78 20.86
N LEU A 433 -8.00 15.96 21.42
CA LEU A 433 -9.43 16.27 21.57
C LEU A 433 -9.69 17.48 22.48
N ASN A 434 -8.84 17.68 23.48
CA ASN A 434 -8.89 18.86 24.34
C ASN A 434 -8.46 20.15 23.63
N GLN A 435 -7.97 20.08 22.39
CA GLN A 435 -7.66 21.25 21.58
C GLN A 435 -8.89 21.72 20.82
N ASN A 436 -9.22 23.00 20.97
CA ASN A 436 -10.37 23.61 20.26
C ASN A 436 -10.08 23.94 18.78
N ILE A 437 -9.17 23.20 18.12
CA ILE A 437 -8.71 23.46 16.74
C ILE A 437 -9.09 22.33 15.76
N PHE A 438 -9.45 21.15 16.27
CA PHE A 438 -9.80 19.98 15.45
C PHE A 438 -11.31 19.71 15.49
N ASP A 439 -11.89 19.33 14.34
CA ASP A 439 -13.27 18.84 14.24
C ASP A 439 -13.37 17.33 14.47
N ALA A 440 -12.27 16.60 14.23
CA ALA A 440 -12.19 15.17 14.44
C ALA A 440 -10.75 14.77 14.77
N VAL A 441 -10.62 13.77 15.64
CA VAL A 441 -9.35 13.08 15.95
C VAL A 441 -9.66 11.59 16.03
N THR A 442 -9.02 10.77 15.21
CA THR A 442 -9.19 9.31 15.25
C THR A 442 -7.92 8.59 14.80
N MET A 443 -7.82 7.32 15.19
CA MET A 443 -6.74 6.44 14.78
C MET A 443 -6.92 5.96 13.33
N SER A 444 -5.82 5.87 12.58
CA SER A 444 -5.82 5.17 11.28
C SER A 444 -5.39 3.71 11.45
N GLY A 445 -6.06 2.80 10.76
CA GLY A 445 -5.77 1.36 10.77
C GLY A 445 -5.78 0.79 12.19
N SER A 446 -4.80 -0.05 12.51
CA SER A 446 -4.59 -0.58 13.86
C SER A 446 -3.70 0.32 14.74
N GLY A 447 -3.50 1.58 14.36
CA GLY A 447 -2.55 2.48 15.03
C GLY A 447 -1.09 2.19 14.66
N SER A 448 -0.14 2.94 15.23
CA SER A 448 -0.33 3.92 16.32
C SER A 448 -0.62 5.37 15.89
N SER A 449 -0.69 5.68 14.59
CA SER A 449 -0.93 7.07 14.14
C SER A 449 -2.36 7.51 14.43
N LEU A 450 -2.48 8.74 14.91
CA LEU A 450 -3.73 9.48 14.93
C LEU A 450 -3.72 10.50 13.80
N PHE A 451 -4.87 10.70 13.16
CA PHE A 451 -5.06 11.85 12.30
C PHE A 451 -6.11 12.79 12.88
N ALA A 452 -5.92 14.08 12.63
CA ALA A 452 -6.82 15.13 13.08
C ALA A 452 -7.20 16.03 11.89
N LEU A 453 -8.47 16.39 11.80
CA LEU A 453 -8.99 17.32 10.80
C LEU A 453 -9.21 18.69 11.42
N THR A 454 -8.62 19.74 10.86
CA THR A 454 -8.77 21.08 11.42
C THR A 454 -10.09 21.74 11.06
N LYS A 455 -10.52 22.66 11.92
CA LYS A 455 -11.67 23.53 11.69
C LYS A 455 -11.51 24.36 10.41
N LYS A 456 -12.59 24.50 9.64
CA LYS A 456 -12.59 25.18 8.34
C LYS A 456 -12.22 26.68 8.40
N ASN A 457 -12.40 27.34 9.54
CA ASN A 457 -12.36 28.80 9.64
C ASN A 457 -11.07 29.36 10.27
N MET A 458 -10.01 28.55 10.43
CA MET A 458 -8.73 29.00 10.99
C MET A 458 -7.71 29.26 9.88
N SER A 459 -6.82 30.25 10.06
CA SER A 459 -5.72 30.47 9.11
C SER A 459 -4.63 29.40 9.29
N LEU A 460 -3.86 29.14 8.22
CA LEU A 460 -2.82 28.11 8.25
C LEU A 460 -1.73 28.44 9.30
N ASP A 461 -1.34 29.70 9.42
CA ASP A 461 -0.28 30.12 10.34
C ASP A 461 -0.71 29.98 11.80
N GLU A 462 -1.95 30.36 12.12
CA GLU A 462 -2.53 30.15 13.45
C GLU A 462 -2.60 28.66 13.79
N GLU A 463 -3.05 27.81 12.86
CA GLU A 463 -3.08 26.36 13.07
C GLU A 463 -1.68 25.81 13.36
N LYS A 464 -0.69 26.15 12.52
CA LYS A 464 0.69 25.68 12.70
C LYS A 464 1.28 26.14 14.03
N MET A 465 0.99 27.37 14.45
CA MET A 465 1.44 27.88 15.75
C MET A 465 0.84 27.06 16.90
N HIS A 466 -0.46 26.79 16.88
CA HIS A 466 -1.13 25.97 17.89
C HIS A 466 -0.59 24.53 17.89
N VAL A 467 -0.41 23.92 16.72
CA VAL A 467 0.11 22.56 16.59
C VAL A 467 1.55 22.47 17.06
N LYS A 468 2.42 23.44 16.75
CA LYS A 468 3.80 23.48 17.28
C LYS A 468 3.84 23.58 18.81
N LYS A 469 2.94 24.35 19.42
CA LYS A 469 2.80 24.40 20.88
C LYS A 469 2.31 23.06 21.45
N LEU A 470 1.36 22.42 20.76
CA LEU A 470 0.82 21.12 21.14
C LEU A 470 1.88 20.02 21.07
N ILE A 471 2.74 20.02 20.05
CA ILE A 471 3.85 19.06 19.92
C ILE A 471 4.74 19.11 21.16
N LYS A 472 5.13 20.31 21.62
CA LYS A 472 5.92 20.47 22.84
C LYS A 472 5.19 19.94 24.07
N GLN A 473 3.92 20.28 24.23
CA GLN A 473 3.10 19.78 25.35
C GLN A 473 2.97 18.25 25.34
N VAL A 474 2.84 17.65 24.16
CA VAL A 474 2.77 16.19 24.00
C VAL A 474 4.10 15.55 24.38
N GLN A 475 5.22 16.10 23.91
CA GLN A 475 6.57 15.61 24.26
C GLN A 475 6.81 15.71 25.77
N GLU A 476 6.46 16.83 26.40
CA GLU A 476 6.59 17.04 27.85
C GLU A 476 5.71 16.08 28.67
N LYS A 477 4.46 15.84 28.24
CA LYS A 477 3.50 15.01 29.00
C LYS A 477 3.69 13.51 28.79
N LEU A 478 4.01 13.09 27.58
CA LEU A 478 4.11 11.66 27.24
C LEU A 478 5.54 11.14 27.32
N GLY A 479 6.54 12.02 27.35
CA GLY A 479 7.96 11.64 27.40
C GLY A 479 8.42 10.87 26.16
N ILE A 480 7.79 11.10 25.00
CA ILE A 480 8.11 10.44 23.74
C ILE A 480 8.24 11.44 22.60
N PRO A 481 9.11 11.17 21.61
CA PRO A 481 9.12 11.94 20.38
C PRO A 481 7.83 11.71 19.60
N VAL A 482 7.30 12.80 19.01
CA VAL A 482 6.14 12.76 18.13
C VAL A 482 6.48 13.47 16.83
N LYS A 483 6.37 12.73 15.73
CA LYS A 483 6.49 13.27 14.37
C LYS A 483 5.11 13.75 13.94
N VAL A 484 5.04 14.98 13.45
CA VAL A 484 3.78 15.57 13.00
C VAL A 484 3.89 16.04 11.56
N TYR A 485 2.91 15.65 10.76
CA TYR A 485 2.84 16.02 9.35
C TYR A 485 1.55 16.77 9.07
N LEU A 486 1.66 17.90 8.37
CA LEU A 486 0.54 18.56 7.74
C LEU A 486 0.36 17.99 6.33
N CYS A 487 -0.82 17.44 6.08
CA CYS A 487 -1.16 16.71 4.87
C CYS A 487 -2.44 17.27 4.23
N SER A 488 -2.60 16.92 2.95
CA SER A 488 -3.80 17.12 2.15
C SER A 488 -4.26 15.77 1.60
N ALA A 489 -5.58 15.66 1.37
CA ALA A 489 -6.16 14.53 0.65
C ALA A 489 -5.58 14.44 -0.76
N LEU A 490 -5.12 13.25 -1.17
CA LEU A 490 -4.52 13.00 -2.48
C LEU A 490 -5.37 11.99 -3.25
N ARG A 491 -5.63 12.23 -4.53
CA ARG A 491 -6.34 11.33 -5.43
C ARG A 491 -5.54 11.04 -6.69
N LYS A 492 -5.79 9.88 -7.29
CA LYS A 492 -5.22 9.50 -8.57
C LYS A 492 -6.09 10.08 -9.68
N THR A 493 -5.56 11.05 -10.40
CA THR A 493 -6.15 11.61 -11.62
C THR A 493 -5.54 10.95 -12.85
N ASP A 494 -6.10 11.23 -14.04
CA ASP A 494 -5.69 10.62 -15.32
C ASP A 494 -4.21 10.87 -15.66
N ASP A 495 -3.57 11.91 -15.11
CA ASP A 495 -2.16 12.25 -15.32
C ASP A 495 -1.18 11.48 -14.39
N ASP A 496 -1.65 10.46 -13.66
CA ASP A 496 -0.87 9.71 -12.67
C ASP A 496 -0.23 10.62 -11.58
N LEU A 497 -0.82 11.79 -11.30
CA LEU A 497 -0.35 12.74 -10.28
C LEU A 497 -0.15 12.09 -8.90
N TRP A 498 -0.85 11.00 -8.63
CA TRP A 498 -0.64 10.16 -7.46
C TRP A 498 0.83 9.78 -7.22
N TYR A 499 1.51 9.31 -8.26
CA TYR A 499 2.88 8.82 -8.18
C TYR A 499 3.90 9.96 -8.31
N LYS A 500 3.45 11.18 -8.57
CA LYS A 500 4.24 12.41 -8.70
C LYS A 500 3.41 13.62 -8.22
N PRO A 501 3.08 13.70 -6.92
CA PRO A 501 2.21 14.76 -6.45
C PRO A 501 2.91 16.12 -6.59
N GLY A 502 2.14 17.15 -6.91
CA GLY A 502 2.66 18.52 -6.98
C GLY A 502 2.98 19.12 -5.62
N GLU A 503 2.37 18.59 -4.56
CA GLU A 503 2.54 19.02 -3.18
C GLU A 503 2.72 17.81 -2.26
N PHE A 504 3.77 17.82 -1.44
CA PHE A 504 4.05 16.79 -0.44
C PHE A 504 3.64 17.26 0.95
N ALA A 505 3.39 16.32 1.86
CA ALA A 505 3.14 16.63 3.26
C ALA A 505 4.34 17.40 3.88
N GLU A 506 4.03 18.39 4.70
CA GLU A 506 5.01 19.20 5.43
C GLU A 506 5.28 18.57 6.80
N ARG A 507 6.54 18.27 7.10
CA ARG A 507 6.96 17.82 8.44
C ARG A 507 7.08 19.02 9.37
N LEU A 508 6.40 18.98 10.51
CA LEU A 508 6.40 20.03 11.53
C LEU A 508 7.26 19.69 12.75
N SER A 509 7.54 18.40 12.98
CA SER A 509 8.47 17.86 13.99
C SER A 509 9.08 16.52 13.56
#